data_AF-A0A9X2W3A7-F1
#
_entry.id   AF-A0A9X2W3A7-F1
#
_cell.length_a   1.000
_cell.length_b   1.000
_cell.length_c   1.000
_cell.angle_alpha   90.00
_cell.angle_beta   90.00
_cell.angle_gamma   90.00
#
_symmetry.space_group_name_H-M   'P 1'
#
loop_
_entity.id
_entity.type
_entity.pdbx_description
1 polymer ?
#
loop_
_entity_poly.entity_id
_entity_poly.type
_entity_poly.pdbx_seq_one_letter_code
_entity_poly.pdbx_strand_id
1 'polypeptide(L)'
;SGSTLSANNNLSINSDNSISNLNAGLISAGGGLQLSALGDINNIGSTIAGKTVALESIGGSISNVTLTERWSIGGNSRSGNMHLSGTDTGPTASITAQDDMSLSAGKDINVKGANVAAGGSLLMLADGNINVTANQITESYSQSGFRGKDATSKESVTQSGSTLTAGGNLGMQAGNDLTLAASAVNAGGNATLMAGNDLNLNAAQT
;
A
#
# COMPACT_ATOMS: atom_id res chain seq x y z
N SER A 1 0.60 18.76 7.40
CA SER A 1 1.38 18.05 8.44
C SER A 1 0.47 17.03 9.09
N GLY A 2 0.95 15.80 9.30
CA GLY A 2 0.18 14.74 9.95
C GLY A 2 0.14 14.89 11.48
N SER A 3 -0.81 14.21 12.11
CA SER A 3 -0.91 14.10 13.57
C SER A 3 -0.15 12.87 14.08
N THR A 4 0.33 12.94 15.33
CA THR A 4 0.98 11.83 16.01
C THR A 4 0.15 11.37 17.19
N LEU A 5 -0.10 10.06 17.26
CA LEU A 5 -0.59 9.35 18.43
C LEU A 5 0.48 8.35 18.87
N SER A 6 0.97 8.46 20.10
CA SER A 6 2.08 7.63 20.58
C SER A 6 1.89 7.19 22.04
N ALA A 7 2.33 5.98 22.35
CA ALA A 7 2.46 5.48 23.72
C ALA A 7 3.87 4.91 23.98
N ASN A 8 4.41 5.12 25.18
CA ASN A 8 5.73 4.60 25.55
C ASN A 8 5.75 3.07 25.72
N ASN A 9 4.62 2.49 26.12
CA ASN A 9 4.44 1.04 26.28
C ASN A 9 3.41 0.58 25.25
N ASN A 10 2.31 -0.02 25.71
CA ASN A 10 1.28 -0.53 24.83
C ASN A 10 0.29 0.58 24.43
N LEU A 11 -0.22 0.50 23.21
CA LEU A 11 -1.33 1.31 22.70
C LEU A 11 -2.40 0.37 22.17
N SER A 12 -3.63 0.51 22.67
CA SER A 12 -4.79 -0.21 22.16
C SER A 12 -5.83 0.81 21.71
N ILE A 13 -6.32 0.67 20.48
CA ILE A 13 -7.36 1.53 19.90
C ILE A 13 -8.47 0.62 19.39
N ASN A 14 -9.68 0.85 19.89
CA ASN A 14 -10.87 0.12 19.47
C ASN A 14 -11.86 1.10 18.82
N SER A 15 -12.47 0.70 17.71
CA SER A 15 -13.47 1.50 17.00
C SER A 15 -14.63 0.62 16.54
N ASP A 16 -15.86 1.05 16.82
CA ASP A 16 -17.06 0.39 16.28
C ASP A 16 -17.30 0.69 14.80
N ASN A 17 -16.47 1.55 14.19
CA ASN A 17 -16.50 1.85 12.77
C ASN A 17 -15.10 1.62 12.18
N SER A 18 -14.38 2.69 11.83
CA SER A 18 -13.05 2.59 11.21
C SER A 18 -11.98 3.22 12.09
N ILE A 19 -10.72 2.81 11.88
CA ILE A 19 -9.52 3.51 12.32
C ILE A 19 -8.81 4.02 11.08
N SER A 20 -8.48 5.31 11.02
CA SER A 20 -7.85 5.91 9.84
C SER A 20 -6.65 6.78 10.24
N ASN A 21 -5.47 6.40 9.74
CA ASN A 21 -4.24 7.14 9.82
C ASN A 21 -3.94 7.75 8.44
N LEU A 22 -4.08 9.07 8.34
CA LEU A 22 -4.06 9.82 7.08
C LEU A 22 -3.06 10.99 7.15
N ASN A 23 -2.75 11.59 6.01
CA ASN A 23 -2.02 12.86 5.90
C ASN A 23 -0.60 12.84 6.50
N ALA A 24 0.17 11.78 6.27
CA ALA A 24 1.48 11.57 6.91
C ALA A 24 1.39 11.48 8.44
N GLY A 25 0.31 10.87 8.94
CA GLY A 25 0.10 10.63 10.36
C GLY A 25 1.00 9.53 10.91
N LEU A 26 1.19 9.52 12.23
CA LEU A 26 1.94 8.50 12.95
C LEU A 26 1.08 7.93 14.07
N ILE A 27 0.87 6.61 14.06
CA ILE A 27 0.37 5.85 15.22
C ILE A 27 1.51 4.96 15.70
N SER A 28 1.94 5.11 16.95
CA SER A 28 3.12 4.40 17.46
C SER A 28 2.96 3.86 18.89
N ALA A 29 3.58 2.72 19.16
CA ALA A 29 3.73 2.16 20.50
C ALA A 29 5.18 1.70 20.74
N GLY A 30 5.77 2.03 21.89
CA GLY A 30 7.07 1.49 22.30
C GLY A 30 7.02 0.00 22.68
N GLY A 31 5.83 -0.49 23.05
CA GLY A 31 5.49 -1.89 23.28
C GLY A 31 4.54 -2.42 22.21
N GLY A 32 3.51 -3.16 22.63
CA GLY A 32 2.52 -3.72 21.71
C GLY A 32 1.52 -2.67 21.21
N LEU A 33 1.35 -2.59 19.90
CA LEU A 33 0.30 -1.82 19.25
C LEU A 33 -0.83 -2.73 18.82
N GLN A 34 -2.04 -2.49 19.32
CA GLN A 34 -3.25 -3.18 18.91
C GLN A 34 -4.25 -2.18 18.34
N LEU A 35 -4.70 -2.39 17.11
CA LEU A 35 -5.83 -1.66 16.52
C LEU A 35 -6.93 -2.67 16.20
N SER A 36 -8.11 -2.50 16.78
CA SER A 36 -9.29 -3.32 16.47
C SER A 36 -10.42 -2.43 15.99
N ALA A 37 -11.02 -2.78 14.86
CA ALA A 37 -12.13 -2.06 14.25
C ALA A 37 -13.22 -3.03 13.77
N LEU A 38 -14.49 -2.68 13.97
CA LEU A 38 -15.59 -3.44 13.36
C LEU A 38 -15.63 -3.26 11.83
N GLY A 39 -15.29 -2.06 11.35
CA GLY A 39 -15.07 -1.73 9.95
C GLY A 39 -13.58 -1.66 9.63
N ASP A 40 -13.19 -0.74 8.75
CA ASP A 40 -11.84 -0.74 8.16
C ASP A 40 -10.73 -0.16 9.04
N ILE A 41 -9.50 -0.66 8.83
CA ILE A 41 -8.27 -0.03 9.30
C ILE A 41 -7.51 0.51 8.09
N ASN A 42 -7.40 1.83 8.01
CA ASN A 42 -6.80 2.52 6.87
C ASN A 42 -5.51 3.22 7.31
N ASN A 43 -4.39 2.85 6.69
CA ASN A 43 -3.12 3.55 6.77
C ASN A 43 -2.76 4.11 5.39
N ILE A 44 -3.08 5.39 5.18
CA ILE A 44 -3.02 6.01 3.86
C ILE A 44 -1.94 7.09 3.87
N GLY A 45 -0.88 6.84 3.12
CA GLY A 45 0.34 7.66 3.09
C GLY A 45 0.84 8.06 4.47
N SER A 46 0.81 7.13 5.42
CA SER A 46 1.05 7.36 6.85
C SER A 46 1.79 6.17 7.48
N THR A 47 2.18 6.29 8.75
CA THR A 47 2.97 5.26 9.46
C THR A 47 2.24 4.70 10.67
N ILE A 48 2.19 3.37 10.77
CA ILE A 48 1.80 2.61 11.96
C ILE A 48 3.04 1.83 12.43
N ALA A 49 3.44 1.98 13.70
CA ALA A 49 4.66 1.37 14.22
C ALA A 49 4.49 0.82 15.64
N GLY A 50 5.10 -0.34 15.93
CA GLY A 50 5.09 -0.94 17.26
C GLY A 50 6.32 -1.78 17.54
N LYS A 51 6.51 -2.23 18.79
CA LYS A 51 7.39 -3.37 19.05
C LYS A 51 6.76 -4.63 18.48
N THR A 52 5.52 -4.92 18.87
CA THR A 52 4.63 -5.84 18.14
C THR A 52 3.46 -5.05 17.56
N VAL A 53 2.89 -5.52 16.45
CA VAL A 53 1.73 -4.90 15.81
C VAL A 53 0.67 -5.95 15.56
N ALA A 54 -0.55 -5.72 16.07
CA ALA A 54 -1.73 -6.51 15.79
C ALA A 54 -2.84 -5.60 15.24
N LEU A 55 -3.22 -5.79 13.99
CA LEU A 55 -4.33 -5.08 13.35
C LEU A 55 -5.46 -6.08 13.10
N GLU A 56 -6.65 -5.77 13.60
CA GLU A 56 -7.85 -6.60 13.46
C GLU A 56 -9.01 -5.76 12.92
N SER A 57 -9.45 -6.07 11.71
CA SER A 57 -10.66 -5.51 11.12
C SER A 57 -11.71 -6.62 11.03
N ILE A 58 -12.71 -6.60 11.91
CA ILE A 58 -13.62 -7.74 12.12
C ILE A 58 -14.59 -7.92 10.94
N GLY A 59 -15.18 -6.83 10.44
CA GLY A 59 -16.12 -6.84 9.31
C GLY A 59 -15.65 -6.01 8.11
N GLY A 60 -14.41 -5.53 8.14
CA GLY A 60 -13.83 -4.64 7.14
C GLY A 60 -12.52 -5.16 6.57
N SER A 61 -11.81 -4.25 5.92
CA SER A 61 -10.50 -4.49 5.31
C SER A 61 -9.39 -3.75 6.06
N ILE A 62 -8.17 -4.25 5.93
CA ILE A 62 -6.94 -3.52 6.32
C ILE A 62 -6.28 -2.99 5.05
N SER A 63 -6.07 -1.68 4.97
CA SER A 63 -5.51 -1.02 3.80
C SER A 63 -4.27 -0.22 4.15
N ASN A 64 -3.12 -0.58 3.59
CA ASN A 64 -1.86 0.14 3.66
C ASN A 64 -1.52 0.68 2.27
N VAL A 65 -1.83 1.94 2.00
CA VAL A 65 -1.86 2.49 0.63
C VAL A 65 -1.12 3.81 0.54
N THR A 66 -0.12 3.86 -0.34
CA THR A 66 0.48 5.12 -0.77
C THR A 66 -0.42 5.74 -1.84
N LEU A 67 -0.87 6.98 -1.62
CA LEU A 67 -1.71 7.68 -2.62
C LEU A 67 -0.86 8.21 -3.77
N THR A 68 -1.47 8.22 -4.95
CA THR A 68 -0.94 8.89 -6.13
C THR A 68 -1.99 9.84 -6.68
N GLU A 69 -1.53 10.97 -7.23
CA GLU A 69 -2.38 12.00 -7.82
C GLU A 69 -1.95 12.25 -9.25
N ARG A 70 -2.91 12.20 -10.18
CA ARG A 70 -2.63 12.52 -11.58
C ARG A 70 -2.82 14.02 -11.81
N TRP A 71 -1.88 14.63 -12.50
CA TRP A 71 -2.01 16.00 -12.96
C TRP A 71 -1.89 16.07 -14.47
N SER A 72 -2.46 17.12 -15.04
CA SER A 72 -2.41 17.37 -16.47
C SER A 72 -2.43 18.87 -16.75
N ILE A 73 -1.55 19.31 -17.65
CA ILE A 73 -1.41 20.69 -18.08
C ILE A 73 -1.49 20.70 -19.60
N GLY A 74 -2.44 21.47 -20.13
CA GLY A 74 -2.62 21.68 -21.56
C GLY A 74 -2.50 23.15 -21.93
N GLY A 75 -1.91 23.44 -23.09
CA GLY A 75 -1.81 24.78 -23.64
C GLY A 75 -2.22 24.79 -25.11
N ASN A 76 -3.08 25.74 -25.48
CA ASN A 76 -3.48 25.98 -26.86
C ASN A 76 -2.73 27.21 -27.39
N SER A 77 -2.08 27.08 -28.54
CA SER A 77 -1.43 28.20 -29.23
C SER A 77 -1.80 28.22 -30.71
N ARG A 78 -1.59 29.37 -31.35
CA ARG A 78 -1.67 29.51 -32.82
C ARG A 78 -0.72 28.55 -33.55
N SER A 79 0.34 28.09 -32.88
CA SER A 79 1.33 27.14 -33.40
C SER A 79 1.06 25.68 -33.01
N GLY A 80 -0.13 25.37 -32.47
CA GLY A 80 -0.52 24.02 -32.05
C GLY A 80 -0.83 23.90 -30.56
N ASN A 81 -1.33 22.72 -30.19
CA ASN A 81 -1.68 22.31 -28.83
C ASN A 81 -0.56 21.48 -28.22
N MET A 82 -0.33 21.67 -26.92
CA MET A 82 0.58 20.84 -26.14
C MET A 82 -0.14 20.33 -24.89
N HIS A 83 0.16 19.10 -24.51
CA HIS A 83 -0.38 18.45 -23.32
C HIS A 83 0.73 17.68 -22.60
N LEU A 84 0.83 17.88 -21.29
CA LEU A 84 1.74 17.16 -20.40
C LEU A 84 0.91 16.62 -19.25
N SER A 85 1.07 15.36 -18.92
CA SER A 85 0.44 14.75 -17.75
C SER A 85 1.46 13.92 -16.99
N GLY A 86 1.22 13.78 -15.68
CA GLY A 86 2.12 13.10 -14.77
C GLY A 86 1.34 12.48 -13.62
N THR A 87 2.02 11.64 -12.85
CA THR A 87 1.50 11.06 -11.62
C THR A 87 2.45 11.39 -10.48
N ASP A 88 1.98 12.18 -9.53
CA ASP A 88 2.72 12.48 -8.31
C ASP A 88 2.43 11.42 -7.25
N THR A 89 3.42 11.09 -6.44
CA THR A 89 3.30 10.10 -5.36
C THR A 89 3.36 10.81 -4.02
N GLY A 90 2.38 10.53 -3.17
CA GLY A 90 2.35 11.03 -1.79
C GLY A 90 3.37 10.33 -0.88
N PRO A 91 3.33 10.61 0.43
CA PRO A 91 4.16 9.92 1.40
C PRO A 91 3.90 8.41 1.36
N THR A 92 4.95 7.60 1.47
CA THR A 92 4.82 6.14 1.46
C THR A 92 4.09 5.65 2.71
N ALA A 93 3.05 4.85 2.53
CA ALA A 93 2.38 4.19 3.64
C ALA A 93 3.23 3.04 4.19
N SER A 94 3.33 2.95 5.51
CA SER A 94 4.17 1.96 6.19
C SER A 94 3.50 1.39 7.44
N ILE A 95 3.53 0.06 7.58
CA ILE A 95 3.20 -0.63 8.84
C ILE A 95 4.45 -1.40 9.28
N THR A 96 4.96 -1.13 10.49
CA THR A 96 6.21 -1.72 10.98
C THR A 96 6.11 -2.30 12.39
N ALA A 97 6.72 -3.45 12.60
CA ALA A 97 6.92 -4.08 13.90
C ALA A 97 8.41 -4.41 14.09
N GLN A 98 8.94 -4.22 15.30
CA GLN A 98 10.30 -4.63 15.64
C GLN A 98 10.39 -6.15 15.81
N ASP A 99 9.35 -6.76 16.38
CA ASP A 99 9.19 -8.20 16.56
C ASP A 99 8.11 -8.70 15.61
N ASP A 100 7.13 -9.46 16.10
CA ASP A 100 6.07 -10.06 15.29
C ASP A 100 4.96 -9.08 14.89
N MET A 101 4.36 -9.34 13.74
CA MET A 101 3.21 -8.61 13.21
C MET A 101 2.10 -9.57 12.80
N SER A 102 0.86 -9.23 13.15
CA SER A 102 -0.36 -9.92 12.71
C SER A 102 -1.36 -8.92 12.11
N LEU A 103 -1.83 -9.21 10.91
CA LEU A 103 -2.90 -8.48 10.21
C LEU A 103 -4.05 -9.46 9.96
N SER A 104 -5.24 -9.18 10.51
CA SER A 104 -6.43 -10.00 10.34
C SER A 104 -7.61 -9.17 9.85
N ALA A 105 -8.19 -9.54 8.72
CA ALA A 105 -9.31 -8.83 8.11
C ALA A 105 -10.47 -9.79 7.78
N GLY A 106 -11.69 -9.42 8.15
CA GLY A 106 -12.93 -10.12 7.76
C GLY A 106 -13.30 -9.92 6.29
N LYS A 107 -12.59 -9.04 5.58
CA LYS A 107 -12.63 -8.91 4.12
C LYS A 107 -11.22 -8.99 3.56
N ASP A 108 -10.64 -7.88 3.14
CA ASP A 108 -9.39 -7.90 2.36
C ASP A 108 -8.22 -7.28 3.14
N ILE A 109 -7.01 -7.70 2.80
CA ILE A 109 -5.79 -6.96 3.13
C ILE A 109 -5.19 -6.40 1.85
N ASN A 110 -5.08 -5.07 1.79
CA ASN A 110 -4.58 -4.36 0.62
C ASN A 110 -3.28 -3.61 0.96
N VAL A 111 -2.19 -3.91 0.25
CA VAL A 111 -0.91 -3.23 0.32
C VAL A 111 -0.59 -2.69 -1.07
N LYS A 112 -0.59 -1.36 -1.24
CA LYS A 112 -0.44 -0.72 -2.56
C LYS A 112 0.62 0.38 -2.56
N GLY A 113 1.69 0.15 -3.33
CA GLY A 113 2.90 0.99 -3.35
C GLY A 113 3.44 1.27 -1.95
N ALA A 114 3.30 0.32 -1.02
CA ALA A 114 3.45 0.53 0.42
C ALA A 114 4.35 -0.54 1.06
N ASN A 115 4.78 -0.28 2.28
CA ASN A 115 5.71 -1.13 3.03
C ASN A 115 5.02 -1.80 4.22
N VAL A 116 5.23 -3.10 4.38
CA VAL A 116 4.88 -3.85 5.60
C VAL A 116 6.11 -4.63 6.05
N ALA A 117 6.59 -4.36 7.27
CA ALA A 117 7.82 -4.98 7.76
C ALA A 117 7.70 -5.43 9.20
N ALA A 118 7.99 -6.70 9.46
CA ALA A 118 8.16 -7.27 10.79
C ALA A 118 9.61 -7.73 10.97
N GLY A 119 10.26 -7.36 12.08
CA GLY A 119 11.57 -7.90 12.41
C GLY A 119 11.52 -9.37 12.85
N GLY A 120 10.37 -9.82 13.35
CA GLY A 120 10.03 -11.22 13.60
C GLY A 120 9.19 -11.82 12.48
N SER A 121 8.20 -12.62 12.84
CA SER A 121 7.27 -13.24 11.89
C SER A 121 6.16 -12.28 11.47
N LEU A 122 5.72 -12.38 10.22
CA LEU A 122 4.58 -11.65 9.68
C LEU A 122 3.46 -12.63 9.34
N LEU A 123 2.28 -12.44 9.94
CA LEU A 123 1.06 -13.17 9.61
C LEU A 123 0.02 -12.23 9.00
N MET A 124 -0.53 -12.60 7.85
CA MET A 124 -1.60 -11.89 7.17
C MET A 124 -2.76 -12.86 6.89
N LEU A 125 -3.92 -12.60 7.47
CA LEU A 125 -5.13 -13.40 7.34
C LEU A 125 -6.26 -12.53 6.80
N ALA A 126 -6.84 -12.93 5.68
CA ALA A 126 -8.00 -12.29 5.09
C ALA A 126 -9.07 -13.33 4.81
N ASP A 127 -10.29 -13.14 5.28
CA ASP A 127 -11.43 -14.00 4.91
C ASP A 127 -11.80 -13.80 3.42
N GLY A 128 -11.48 -12.63 2.86
CA GLY A 128 -11.52 -12.31 1.43
C GLY A 128 -10.15 -12.47 0.78
N ASN A 129 -9.63 -11.39 0.20
CA ASN A 129 -8.42 -11.39 -0.62
C ASN A 129 -7.21 -10.77 0.09
N ILE A 130 -6.00 -11.16 -0.33
CA ILE A 130 -4.77 -10.44 -0.02
C ILE A 130 -4.19 -9.87 -1.32
N ASN A 131 -4.10 -8.55 -1.42
CA ASN A 131 -3.61 -7.83 -2.60
C ASN A 131 -2.36 -7.03 -2.25
N VAL A 132 -1.21 -7.39 -2.83
CA VAL A 132 0.08 -6.73 -2.65
C VAL A 132 0.52 -6.23 -4.03
N THR A 133 0.29 -4.96 -4.30
CA THR A 133 0.38 -4.40 -5.67
C THR A 133 1.21 -3.12 -5.73
N ALA A 134 1.70 -2.77 -6.92
CA ALA A 134 2.38 -1.51 -7.15
C ALA A 134 1.40 -0.35 -7.43
N ASN A 135 1.88 0.87 -7.21
CA ASN A 135 1.31 2.06 -7.82
C ASN A 135 1.86 2.24 -9.24
N GLN A 136 1.00 2.61 -10.18
CA GLN A 136 1.42 2.97 -11.54
C GLN A 136 1.69 4.46 -11.60
N ILE A 137 2.86 4.83 -12.11
CA ILE A 137 3.28 6.21 -12.31
C ILE A 137 3.39 6.43 -13.82
N THR A 138 2.47 7.23 -14.37
CA THR A 138 2.44 7.57 -15.79
C THR A 138 2.93 8.99 -16.01
N GLU A 139 3.82 9.15 -16.98
CA GLU A 139 4.19 10.44 -17.56
C GLU A 139 3.86 10.45 -19.05
N SER A 140 3.17 11.47 -19.53
CA SER A 140 2.77 11.58 -20.93
C SER A 140 3.02 12.98 -21.47
N TYR A 141 3.56 13.09 -22.68
CA TYR A 141 3.67 14.33 -23.43
C TYR A 141 3.00 14.15 -24.79
N SER A 142 2.23 15.14 -25.24
CA SER A 142 1.78 15.22 -26.62
C SER A 142 1.78 16.66 -27.15
N GLN A 143 2.07 16.80 -28.44
CA GLN A 143 2.06 18.06 -29.16
C GLN A 143 1.49 17.86 -30.56
N SER A 144 0.53 18.70 -30.94
CA SER A 144 -0.04 18.68 -32.28
C SER A 144 0.96 19.20 -33.31
N GLY A 145 0.91 18.63 -34.51
CA GLY A 145 1.65 19.14 -35.67
C GLY A 145 1.22 20.57 -36.07
N PHE A 146 2.15 21.34 -36.65
CA PHE A 146 1.87 22.68 -37.18
C PHE A 146 2.71 22.99 -38.41
N ARG A 147 2.09 23.61 -39.43
CA ARG A 147 2.72 24.01 -40.70
C ARG A 147 3.60 22.92 -41.32
N GLY A 148 3.02 21.74 -41.52
CA GLY A 148 3.69 20.60 -42.17
C GLY A 148 4.62 19.79 -41.27
N LYS A 149 4.67 20.07 -39.96
CA LYS A 149 5.26 19.16 -38.97
C LYS A 149 4.21 18.17 -38.46
N ASP A 150 4.64 16.93 -38.25
CA ASP A 150 3.81 15.88 -37.65
C ASP A 150 3.57 16.10 -36.15
N ALA A 151 2.49 15.51 -35.65
CA ALA A 151 2.23 15.44 -34.22
C ALA A 151 3.24 14.51 -33.53
N THR A 152 3.56 14.78 -32.27
CA THR A 152 4.45 13.96 -31.46
C THR A 152 3.77 13.59 -30.16
N SER A 153 3.86 12.33 -29.75
CA SER A 153 3.40 11.85 -28.44
C SER A 153 4.42 10.89 -27.84
N LYS A 154 4.57 10.94 -26.51
CA LYS A 154 5.39 10.03 -25.72
C LYS A 154 4.64 9.68 -24.45
N GLU A 155 4.71 8.42 -24.04
CA GLU A 155 4.19 7.95 -22.77
C GLU A 155 5.24 7.04 -22.13
N SER A 156 5.36 7.13 -20.81
CA SER A 156 6.20 6.28 -19.98
C SER A 156 5.39 5.82 -18.77
N VAL A 157 5.47 4.53 -18.47
CA VAL A 157 4.83 3.94 -17.29
C VAL A 157 5.92 3.29 -16.44
N THR A 158 5.93 3.62 -15.15
CA THR A 158 6.77 2.97 -14.15
C THR A 158 5.91 2.45 -12.99
N GLN A 159 6.43 1.48 -12.25
CA GLN A 159 5.71 0.85 -11.13
C GLN A 159 6.46 1.15 -9.83
N SER A 160 5.77 1.74 -8.85
CA SER A 160 6.24 1.88 -7.48
C SER A 160 5.73 0.70 -6.66
N GLY A 161 6.58 -0.32 -6.51
CA GLY A 161 6.22 -1.60 -5.91
C GLY A 161 5.93 -1.54 -4.41
N SER A 162 5.12 -2.51 -3.94
CA SER A 162 4.97 -2.78 -2.51
C SER A 162 6.09 -3.68 -2.00
N THR A 163 6.44 -3.54 -0.72
CA THR A 163 7.41 -4.41 -0.05
C THR A 163 6.79 -5.09 1.16
N LEU A 164 6.97 -6.40 1.26
CA LEU A 164 6.67 -7.20 2.45
C LEU A 164 7.96 -7.82 2.98
N THR A 165 8.25 -7.62 4.25
CA THR A 165 9.44 -8.20 4.90
C THR A 165 9.06 -8.85 6.22
N ALA A 166 9.46 -10.10 6.40
CA ALA A 166 9.47 -10.79 7.68
C ALA A 166 10.92 -11.19 8.00
N GLY A 167 11.45 -10.81 9.16
CA GLY A 167 12.76 -11.31 9.61
C GLY A 167 12.72 -12.79 10.01
N GLY A 168 11.54 -13.29 10.39
CA GLY A 168 11.23 -14.70 10.60
C GLY A 168 10.38 -15.29 9.48
N ASN A 169 9.32 -16.02 9.86
CA ASN A 169 8.41 -16.63 8.89
C ASN A 169 7.42 -15.61 8.33
N LEU A 170 7.04 -15.78 7.07
CA LEU A 170 5.94 -15.08 6.43
C LEU A 170 4.77 -16.05 6.21
N GLY A 171 3.61 -15.76 6.78
CA GLY A 171 2.36 -16.47 6.50
C GLY A 171 1.34 -15.53 5.88
N MET A 172 0.82 -15.88 4.70
CA MET A 172 -0.28 -15.16 4.06
C MET A 172 -1.37 -16.15 3.68
N GLN A 173 -2.59 -15.93 4.18
CA GLN A 173 -3.76 -16.75 3.89
C GLN A 173 -4.92 -15.86 3.47
N ALA A 174 -5.37 -16.04 2.23
CA ALA A 174 -6.58 -15.45 1.69
C ALA A 174 -7.68 -16.53 1.60
N GLY A 175 -8.89 -16.20 2.03
CA GLY A 175 -10.07 -17.07 1.85
C GLY A 175 -10.48 -17.20 0.39
N ASN A 176 -10.20 -16.18 -0.42
CA ASN A 176 -10.43 -16.16 -1.87
C ASN A 176 -9.08 -16.13 -2.61
N ASP A 177 -8.67 -14.96 -3.11
CA ASP A 177 -7.49 -14.82 -3.97
C ASP A 177 -6.31 -14.16 -3.24
N LEU A 178 -5.10 -14.59 -3.59
CA LEU A 178 -3.86 -13.99 -3.12
C LEU A 178 -3.08 -13.47 -4.33
N THR A 179 -2.92 -12.14 -4.41
CA THR A 179 -2.26 -11.47 -5.54
C THR A 179 -1.03 -10.71 -5.07
N LEU A 180 0.13 -11.07 -5.60
CA LEU A 180 1.38 -10.31 -5.52
C LEU A 180 1.72 -9.81 -6.93
N ALA A 181 1.66 -8.52 -7.16
CA ALA A 181 1.94 -7.93 -8.46
C ALA A 181 2.93 -6.77 -8.33
N ALA A 182 4.04 -6.85 -9.07
CA ALA A 182 5.08 -5.82 -9.06
C ALA A 182 5.56 -5.48 -7.63
N SER A 183 5.68 -6.51 -6.79
CA SER A 183 6.00 -6.39 -5.36
C SER A 183 7.23 -7.22 -4.98
N ALA A 184 7.97 -6.78 -3.98
CA ALA A 184 9.06 -7.54 -3.38
C ALA A 184 8.58 -8.18 -2.07
N VAL A 185 8.80 -9.48 -1.92
CA VAL A 185 8.42 -10.24 -0.72
C VAL A 185 9.63 -11.01 -0.21
N ASN A 186 9.98 -10.77 1.04
CA ASN A 186 11.15 -11.35 1.70
C ASN A 186 10.77 -11.99 3.04
N ALA A 187 11.21 -13.23 3.26
CA ALA A 187 11.07 -13.94 4.52
C ALA A 187 12.46 -14.45 4.94
N GLY A 188 12.88 -14.14 6.17
CA GLY A 188 14.14 -14.66 6.71
C GLY A 188 14.06 -16.14 7.07
N GLY A 189 12.85 -16.64 7.34
CA GLY A 189 12.52 -18.06 7.52
C GLY A 189 11.70 -18.60 6.35
N ASN A 190 10.63 -19.35 6.66
CA ASN A 190 9.75 -19.92 5.66
C ASN A 190 8.73 -18.88 5.17
N ALA A 191 8.38 -18.94 3.88
CA ALA A 191 7.24 -18.24 3.32
C ALA A 191 6.12 -19.26 3.01
N THR A 192 4.93 -19.05 3.56
CA THR A 192 3.73 -19.86 3.32
C THR A 192 2.64 -18.96 2.76
N LEU A 193 2.20 -19.26 1.54
CA LEU A 193 1.18 -18.52 0.81
C LEU A 193 0.02 -19.47 0.49
N MET A 194 -1.18 -19.11 0.95
CA MET A 194 -2.39 -19.90 0.76
C MET A 194 -3.51 -19.01 0.23
N ALA A 195 -4.19 -19.50 -0.80
CA ALA A 195 -5.39 -18.90 -1.37
C ALA A 195 -6.47 -19.97 -1.46
N GLY A 196 -7.72 -19.62 -1.17
CA GLY A 196 -8.85 -20.53 -1.35
C GLY A 196 -9.16 -20.81 -2.82
N ASN A 197 -8.93 -19.80 -3.68
CA ASN A 197 -9.17 -19.86 -5.11
C ASN A 197 -7.84 -19.73 -5.88
N ASP A 198 -7.38 -18.51 -6.17
CA ASP A 198 -6.22 -18.30 -7.03
C ASP A 198 -5.02 -17.67 -6.30
N LEU A 199 -3.82 -18.18 -6.61
CA LEU A 199 -2.54 -17.59 -6.22
C LEU A 199 -1.87 -16.94 -7.44
N ASN A 200 -1.86 -15.61 -7.49
CA ASN A 200 -1.37 -14.81 -8.61
C ASN A 200 -0.03 -14.12 -8.26
N LEU A 201 1.05 -14.51 -8.94
CA LEU A 201 2.40 -13.96 -8.74
C LEU A 201 2.90 -13.29 -10.04
N ASN A 202 2.67 -11.99 -10.17
CA ASN A 202 2.91 -11.23 -11.38
C ASN A 202 4.14 -10.32 -11.25
N ALA A 203 5.03 -10.39 -12.23
CA ALA A 203 6.15 -9.45 -12.33
C ALA A 203 5.66 -8.03 -12.67
N ALA A 204 6.51 -7.04 -12.42
CA ALA A 204 6.25 -5.67 -12.87
C ALA A 204 6.13 -5.63 -14.40
N GLN A 205 5.09 -4.95 -14.89
CA GLN A 205 4.92 -4.68 -16.31
C GLN A 205 5.66 -3.38 -16.66
N THR A 206 6.44 -3.43 -17.74
CA THR A 206 7.24 -2.32 -18.29
C THR A 206 6.66 -1.83 -19.60
#